data_AF-A0A4S1FZ64-F1
#
_entry.id   AF-A0A4S1FZ64-F1
#
_cell.length_a   1.000
_cell.length_b   1.000
_cell.length_c   1.000
_cell.angle_alpha   90.00
_cell.angle_beta   90.00
_cell.angle_gamma   90.00
#
_symmetry.space_group_name_H-M   'P 1'
#
loop_
_entity.id
_entity.type
_entity.pdbx_description
1 polymer ?
#
loop_
_entity_poly.entity_id
_entity_poly.type
_entity_poly.pdbx_seq_one_letter_code
_entity_poly.pdbx_strand_id
1 'polypeptide(L)'
;AAMQLPAGRLSDTTDRRFVLAGAAFGAALFAVLIFLVEPHSGVFVIVLTAAYGAFAYTLYSIAVAHANDHARAEDFVKVSGGLLLLYGFGTMIGPLLAAALMGWVR
;
A
#
# COMPACT_ATOMS: atom_id res chain seq x y z
N ALA A 1 5.27 3.56 9.09
CA ALA A 1 6.21 2.96 10.05
C ALA A 1 5.51 2.11 11.12
N ALA A 2 4.64 2.70 11.97
CA ALA A 2 4.05 1.97 13.11
C ALA A 2 3.35 0.65 12.73
N MET A 3 2.60 0.61 11.62
CA MET A 3 1.93 -0.61 11.15
C MET A 3 2.80 -1.55 10.32
N GLN A 4 3.96 -1.12 9.83
CA GLN A 4 4.86 -1.97 9.06
C GLN A 4 5.49 -3.07 9.90
N LEU A 5 5.88 -2.76 11.14
CA LEU A 5 6.44 -3.75 12.06
C LEU A 5 5.45 -4.88 12.41
N PRO A 6 4.22 -4.59 12.88
CA PRO A 6 3.25 -5.66 13.18
C PRO A 6 2.81 -6.40 11.92
N ALA A 7 2.56 -5.70 10.80
CA ALA A 7 2.16 -6.36 9.55
C ALA A 7 3.28 -7.24 8.97
N GLY A 8 4.55 -6.80 9.08
CA GLY A 8 5.72 -7.59 8.72
C GLY A 8 5.80 -8.88 9.54
N ARG A 9 5.72 -8.76 10.87
CA ARG A 9 5.70 -9.94 11.78
C ARG A 9 4.56 -10.89 11.45
N LEU A 10 3.36 -10.38 11.20
CA LEU A 10 2.21 -11.20 10.81
C LEU A 10 2.45 -11.92 9.48
N SER A 11 3.11 -11.27 8.53
CA SER A 11 3.49 -11.87 7.24
C SER A 11 4.61 -12.90 7.34
N ASP A 12 5.42 -12.86 8.40
CA ASP A 12 6.46 -13.86 8.62
C ASP A 12 5.89 -15.15 9.26
N THR A 13 4.80 -15.03 10.03
CA THR A 13 4.15 -16.18 10.70
C THR A 13 2.96 -16.76 9.93
N THR A 14 2.44 -16.03 8.95
CA THR A 14 1.31 -16.43 8.10
C THR A 14 1.75 -16.41 6.65
N ASP A 15 1.06 -17.13 5.76
CA ASP A 15 1.33 -17.03 4.33
C ASP A 15 1.19 -15.57 3.84
N ARG A 16 2.31 -15.01 3.35
CA ARG A 16 2.45 -13.60 2.98
C ARG A 16 1.38 -13.13 1.99
N ARG A 17 0.84 -14.02 1.14
CA ARG A 17 -0.19 -13.65 0.16
C ARG A 17 -1.48 -13.16 0.82
N PHE A 18 -1.86 -13.75 1.95
CA PHE A 18 -3.08 -13.35 2.66
C PHE A 18 -2.90 -12.01 3.37
N VAL A 19 -1.72 -11.78 3.94
CA VAL A 19 -1.41 -10.49 4.59
C VAL A 19 -1.35 -9.37 3.54
N LEU A 20 -0.76 -9.64 2.37
CA LEU A 20 -0.74 -8.71 1.25
C LEU A 20 -2.16 -8.40 0.75
N ALA A 21 -2.99 -9.43 0.54
CA ALA A 21 -4.38 -9.27 0.11
C ALA A 21 -5.22 -8.50 1.14
N GLY A 22 -5.06 -8.81 2.43
CA GLY A 22 -5.74 -8.11 3.53
C GLY A 22 -5.34 -6.65 3.63
N ALA A 23 -4.05 -6.35 3.46
CA ALA A 23 -3.57 -4.97 3.41
C ALA A 23 -4.09 -4.23 2.17
N ALA A 24 -4.13 -4.88 1.00
CA ALA A 24 -4.65 -4.27 -0.22
C ALA A 24 -6.15 -3.96 -0.08
N PHE A 25 -6.91 -4.91 0.48
CA PHE A 25 -8.31 -4.72 0.80
C PHE A 25 -8.54 -3.58 1.80
N GLY A 26 -7.76 -3.53 2.89
CA GLY A 26 -7.85 -2.45 3.88
C GLY A 26 -7.58 -1.08 3.25
N ALA A 27 -6.52 -0.96 2.46
CA ALA A 27 -6.21 0.28 1.73
C ALA A 27 -7.35 0.68 0.79
N ALA A 28 -7.88 -0.24 -0.02
CA ALA A 28 -8.99 0.03 -0.93
C ALA A 28 -10.26 0.44 -0.17
N LEU A 29 -10.59 -0.25 0.92
CA LEU A 29 -11.75 0.05 1.76
C LEU A 29 -11.67 1.46 2.32
N PHE A 30 -10.56 1.85 2.94
CA PHE A 30 -10.42 3.19 3.49
C PHE A 30 -10.36 4.27 2.42
N ALA A 31 -9.79 4.00 1.23
CA ALA A 31 -9.85 4.92 0.10
C ALA A 31 -11.30 5.17 -0.37
N VAL A 32 -12.10 4.11 -0.50
CA VAL A 32 -13.53 4.21 -0.85
C VAL A 32 -14.31 4.92 0.25
N LEU A 33 -14.04 4.65 1.53
CA LEU A 33 -14.69 5.35 2.64
C LEU A 33 -14.37 6.85 2.64
N ILE A 34 -13.11 7.23 2.37
CA ILE A 34 -12.75 8.65 2.25
C ILE A 34 -13.55 9.33 1.14
N PHE A 35 -13.68 8.65 -0.02
CA PHE A 35 -14.44 9.15 -1.16
C PHE A 35 -15.94 9.27 -0.86
N LEU A 36 -16.56 8.27 -0.24
CA LEU A 36 -18.01 8.27 0.01
C LEU A 36 -18.44 9.16 1.18
N VAL A 37 -17.61 9.28 2.20
CA VAL A 37 -18.00 9.98 3.44
C VAL A 37 -17.68 11.48 3.37
N GLU A 38 -16.75 11.89 2.51
CA GLU A 38 -16.36 13.29 2.32
C GLU A 38 -16.14 14.06 3.65
N PRO A 39 -15.20 13.59 4.49
CA PRO A 39 -15.04 14.08 5.85
C PRO A 39 -14.64 15.57 5.90
N HIS A 40 -15.46 16.41 6.53
CA HIS A 40 -15.15 17.83 6.75
C HIS A 40 -14.46 18.13 8.10
N SER A 41 -14.57 17.23 9.08
CA SER A 41 -13.89 17.36 10.37
C SER A 41 -12.41 16.98 10.23
N GLY A 42 -11.50 17.87 10.64
CA GLY A 42 -10.06 17.62 10.55
C GLY A 42 -9.60 16.37 11.29
N VAL A 43 -10.20 16.08 12.45
CA VAL A 43 -9.93 14.83 13.20
C VAL A 43 -10.30 13.61 12.37
N PHE A 44 -11.44 13.66 11.70
CA PHE A 44 -11.96 12.52 10.95
C PHE A 44 -11.18 12.28 9.66
N VAL A 45 -10.73 13.35 8.98
CA VAL A 45 -9.78 13.28 7.86
C VAL A 45 -8.49 12.59 8.29
N ILE A 46 -7.92 13.00 9.43
CA ILE A 46 -6.67 12.42 9.95
C ILE A 46 -6.84 10.94 10.24
N VAL A 47 -7.93 10.54 10.93
CA VAL A 47 -8.18 9.13 11.28
C VAL A 47 -8.32 8.26 10.03
N LEU A 48 -9.14 8.66 9.06
CA LEU A 48 -9.36 7.88 7.84
C LEU A 48 -8.09 7.80 6.98
N THR A 49 -7.37 8.91 6.83
CA THR A 49 -6.12 8.94 6.06
C THR A 49 -5.00 8.15 6.75
N ALA A 50 -4.95 8.19 8.08
CA ALA A 50 -4.02 7.37 8.86
C ALA A 50 -4.34 5.88 8.72
N ALA A 51 -5.61 5.50 8.72
CA ALA A 51 -6.04 4.12 8.46
C ALA A 51 -5.68 3.68 7.04
N TYR A 52 -5.96 4.50 6.02
CA TYR A 52 -5.52 4.24 4.65
C TYR A 52 -3.99 4.03 4.58
N GLY A 53 -3.21 4.97 5.14
CA GLY A 53 -1.75 4.90 5.13
C GLY A 53 -1.20 3.69 5.90
N ALA A 54 -1.85 3.31 7.00
CA ALA A 54 -1.51 2.12 7.78
C ALA A 54 -1.51 0.83 6.94
N PHE A 55 -2.40 0.71 5.97
CA PHE A 55 -2.46 -0.43 5.06
C PHE A 55 -1.65 -0.20 3.77
N ALA A 56 -1.76 0.98 3.15
CA ALA A 56 -1.09 1.27 1.90
C ALA A 56 0.45 1.18 2.01
N TYR A 57 1.03 1.68 3.11
CA TYR A 57 2.48 1.68 3.29
C TYR A 57 3.07 0.33 3.73
N THR A 58 2.25 -0.67 4.07
CA THR A 58 2.75 -2.02 4.42
C THR A 58 2.84 -2.95 3.22
N LEU A 59 2.08 -2.65 2.16
CA LEU A 59 2.06 -3.40 0.91
C LEU A 59 3.46 -3.57 0.31
N TYR A 60 4.23 -2.48 0.22
CA TYR A 60 5.56 -2.53 -0.39
C TYR A 60 6.50 -3.48 0.36
N SER A 61 6.60 -3.36 1.70
CA SER A 61 7.48 -4.24 2.48
C SER A 61 7.10 -5.72 2.39
N ILE A 62 5.80 -6.03 2.39
CA ILE A 62 5.32 -7.42 2.30
C ILE A 62 5.54 -7.97 0.89
N ALA A 63 5.30 -7.17 -0.16
CA ALA A 63 5.53 -7.56 -1.54
C ALA A 63 7.02 -7.82 -1.81
N VAL A 64 7.91 -6.97 -1.29
CA VAL A 64 9.36 -7.18 -1.37
C VAL A 64 9.76 -8.47 -0.65
N ALA A 65 9.27 -8.71 0.56
CA ALA A 65 9.58 -9.94 1.29
C ALA A 65 9.08 -11.18 0.53
N HIS A 66 7.83 -11.15 0.05
CA HIS A 66 7.26 -12.25 -0.73
C HIS A 66 8.02 -12.55 -2.03
N ALA A 67 8.42 -11.52 -2.77
CA ALA A 67 9.20 -11.72 -4.00
C ALA A 67 10.60 -12.27 -3.70
N ASN A 68 11.24 -11.80 -2.63
CA ASN A 68 12.58 -12.26 -2.25
C ASN A 68 12.58 -13.68 -1.69
N ASP A 69 11.49 -14.14 -1.05
CA ASP A 69 11.33 -15.54 -0.65
C ASP A 69 11.35 -16.52 -1.85
N HIS A 70 11.05 -16.03 -3.06
CA HIS A 70 11.06 -16.81 -4.31
C HIS A 70 12.28 -16.54 -5.18
N ALA A 71 13.17 -15.64 -4.76
CA ALA A 71 14.38 -15.29 -5.48
C ALA A 71 15.60 -16.03 -4.92
N ARG A 72 16.66 -16.10 -5.72
CA ARG A 72 17.97 -16.54 -5.20
C ARG A 72 18.52 -15.46 -4.27
N ALA A 73 19.21 -15.86 -3.20
CA ALA A 73 19.76 -14.92 -2.22
C ALA A 73 20.69 -13.86 -2.85
N GLU A 74 21.46 -14.23 -3.87
CA GLU A 74 22.33 -13.32 -4.64
C GLU A 74 21.57 -12.25 -5.44
N ASP A 75 20.30 -12.50 -5.76
CA ASP A 75 19.45 -11.58 -6.53
C ASP A 75 18.66 -10.60 -5.64
N PHE A 76 18.81 -10.64 -4.30
CA PHE A 76 17.98 -9.87 -3.38
C PHE A 76 17.93 -8.37 -3.70
N VAL A 77 19.10 -7.77 -3.95
CA VAL A 77 19.23 -6.35 -4.27
C VAL A 77 18.60 -6.03 -5.63
N LYS A 78 18.77 -6.92 -6.61
CA LYS A 78 18.24 -6.76 -7.97
C LYS A 78 16.71 -6.84 -7.98
N VAL A 79 16.12 -7.81 -7.28
CA VAL A 79 14.67 -7.98 -7.16
C VAL A 79 14.06 -6.80 -6.43
N SER A 80 14.61 -6.43 -5.28
CA SER A 80 14.13 -5.30 -4.48
C SER A 80 14.25 -3.97 -5.24
N GLY A 81 15.33 -3.77 -5.99
CA GLY A 81 15.51 -2.59 -6.85
C GLY A 81 14.49 -2.53 -7.99
N GLY A 82 14.20 -3.67 -8.64
CA GLY A 82 13.16 -3.75 -9.67
C GLY A 82 11.76 -3.43 -9.13
N LEU A 83 11.44 -3.93 -7.92
CA LEU A 83 10.19 -3.63 -7.24
C LEU A 83 10.10 -2.15 -6.81
N LEU A 84 11.20 -1.56 -6.34
CA LEU A 84 11.24 -0.13 -6.02
C LEU A 84 10.98 0.73 -7.26
N LEU A 85 11.56 0.37 -8.39
CA LEU A 85 11.33 1.05 -9.67
C LEU A 85 9.86 0.94 -10.09
N LEU A 86 9.26 -0.26 -10.00
CA LEU A 86 7.85 -0.48 -10.29
C LEU A 86 6.94 0.33 -9.35
N TYR A 87 7.27 0.37 -8.06
CA TYR A 87 6.58 1.20 -7.08
C TYR A 87 6.66 2.68 -7.47
N GLY A 88 7.85 3.16 -7.88
CA GLY A 88 8.06 4.51 -8.40
C GLY A 88 7.14 4.84 -9.58
N PHE A 89 7.05 3.96 -10.58
CA PHE A 89 6.10 4.13 -11.69
C PHE A 89 4.66 4.23 -11.20
N GLY A 90 4.23 3.36 -10.28
CA GLY A 90 2.91 3.42 -9.67
C GLY A 90 2.63 4.77 -9.00
N THR A 91 3.58 5.29 -8.22
CA THR A 91 3.45 6.59 -7.54
C THR A 91 3.45 7.78 -8.49
N MET A 92 4.02 7.65 -9.70
CA MET A 92 3.94 8.68 -10.74
C MET A 92 2.62 8.62 -11.51
N ILE A 93 2.19 7.41 -11.91
CA ILE A 93 0.98 7.20 -12.70
C ILE A 93 -0.28 7.53 -11.88
N GLY A 94 -0.31 7.17 -10.60
CA GLY A 94 -1.46 7.35 -9.72
C GLY A 94 -2.00 8.80 -9.68
N PRO A 95 -1.19 9.80 -9.30
CA PRO A 95 -1.60 11.20 -9.30
C PRO A 95 -2.01 11.74 -10.68
N LEU A 96 -1.38 11.28 -11.76
CA LEU A 96 -1.75 11.67 -13.12
C LEU A 96 -3.17 11.18 -13.48
N LEU A 97 -3.47 9.92 -13.18
CA LEU A 97 -4.81 9.35 -13.37
C LEU A 97 -5.84 10.02 -12.45
N ALA A 98 -5.49 10.25 -11.19
CA ALA A 98 -6.37 10.92 -10.22
C ALA A 98 -6.70 12.36 -10.66
N ALA A 99 -5.70 13.12 -11.12
CA ALA A 99 -5.89 14.47 -11.64
C ALA A 99 -6.80 14.49 -12.86
N ALA A 100 -6.59 13.56 -13.80
CA ALA A 100 -7.49 13.41 -14.94
C ALA A 100 -8.91 13.08 -14.47
N LEU A 101 -9.09 12.07 -13.61
CA LEU A 101 -10.39 11.65 -13.12
C LEU A 101 -11.15 12.77 -12.39
N MET A 102 -10.48 13.56 -11.54
CA MET A 102 -11.08 14.73 -10.88
C MET A 102 -11.59 15.78 -11.88
N GLY A 103 -10.98 15.88 -13.06
CA GLY A 103 -11.47 16.73 -14.15
C GLY A 103 -12.77 16.23 -14.79
N TRP A 104 -13.00 14.91 -14.80
CA TRP A 104 -14.21 14.28 -15.35
C TRP A 104 -15.35 14.15 -14.33
N VAL A 105 -15.01 14.00 -13.04
CA VAL A 105 -15.96 13.81 -11.92
C VAL A 105 -16.49 15.16 -11.38
N ARG A 106 -16.25 16.26 -12.10
CA ARG A 106 -16.81 17.58 -11.77
C ARG A 106 -18.30 17.69 -12.09
#